data_AF-H2AXL4-F1
#
_entry.id   AF-H2AXL4-F1
#
_cell.length_a   1.000
_cell.length_b   1.000
_cell.length_c   1.000
_cell.angle_alpha   90.00
_cell.angle_beta   90.00
_cell.angle_gamma   90.00
#
_symmetry.space_group_name_H-M   'P 1'
#
loop_
_entity.id
_entity.type
_entity.pdbx_description
1 polymer ?
#
loop_
_entity_poly.entity_id
_entity_poly.type
_entity_poly.pdbx_seq_one_letter_code
_entity_poly.pdbx_strand_id
1 'polypeptide(L)'
;MTNTNSKGEGIRYIRLNQVFNKALSQSILKFQNQEKINSCFPKYSKTRLGKVHLMNCQKQVSEFWTELSHREFEEILKDRDVKNKLNELDALINFAKERLQEKEQYHQEDDNKQVSVTDLSAEQFINCSLYSQRVRASKDLDSRLETINELNRNLEQELKELEKELNTEIDDLENIKRTYLGHVANQPPDRELAQGLNDMLIELQENY
;
A
#
# COMPACT_ATOMS: atom_id res chain seq x y z
N MET A 1 -26.93 3.19 24.78
CA MET A 1 -26.64 1.75 24.69
C MET A 1 -25.58 1.57 23.62
N THR A 2 -24.34 1.42 24.08
CA THR A 2 -23.12 1.39 23.29
C THR A 2 -23.03 0.08 22.52
N ASN A 3 -23.31 0.14 21.22
CA ASN A 3 -23.12 -0.98 20.32
C ASN A 3 -21.60 -1.12 20.09
N THR A 4 -20.97 -1.98 20.88
CA THR A 4 -19.58 -2.39 20.70
C THR A 4 -19.50 -3.14 19.38
N ASN A 5 -19.28 -2.40 18.30
CA ASN A 5 -18.93 -2.97 17.01
C ASN A 5 -17.56 -3.64 17.20
N SER A 6 -17.58 -4.95 17.41
CA SER A 6 -16.39 -5.80 17.38
C SER A 6 -15.65 -5.48 16.08
N LYS A 7 -14.48 -4.84 16.18
CA LYS A 7 -13.69 -4.28 15.06
C LYS A 7 -13.23 -5.32 14.01
N GLY A 8 -13.74 -6.55 14.03
CA GLY A 8 -13.44 -7.60 13.05
C GLY A 8 -14.63 -8.43 12.57
N GLU A 9 -15.87 -8.11 12.96
CA GLU A 9 -17.06 -8.86 12.49
C GLU A 9 -17.98 -8.00 11.64
N GLY A 10 -18.13 -8.38 10.37
CA GLY A 10 -19.02 -7.75 9.41
C GLY A 10 -20.48 -7.88 9.83
N ILE A 11 -21.25 -6.83 9.53
CA ILE A 11 -22.65 -6.70 9.93
C ILE A 11 -23.48 -7.86 9.35
N ARG A 12 -23.15 -8.35 8.15
CA ARG A 12 -23.88 -9.49 7.56
C ARG A 12 -23.66 -10.80 8.29
N TYR A 13 -22.44 -11.08 8.75
CA TYR A 13 -22.15 -12.30 9.50
C TYR A 13 -22.95 -12.34 10.80
N ILE A 14 -22.98 -11.22 11.52
CA ILE A 14 -23.78 -11.07 12.75
C ILE A 14 -25.27 -11.31 12.47
N ARG A 15 -25.80 -10.69 11.40
CA ARG A 15 -27.20 -10.86 11.02
C ARG A 15 -27.54 -12.30 10.61
N LEU A 16 -26.63 -13.00 9.93
CA LEU A 16 -26.81 -14.40 9.57
C LEU A 16 -26.99 -15.26 10.83
N ASN A 17 -26.11 -15.09 11.82
CA ASN A 17 -26.20 -15.79 13.10
C ASN A 17 -27.50 -15.45 13.85
N GLN A 18 -27.90 -14.18 13.85
CA GLN A 18 -29.17 -13.76 14.47
C GLN A 18 -30.38 -14.44 13.83
N VAL A 19 -30.42 -14.50 12.48
CA VAL A 19 -31.52 -15.14 11.75
C VAL A 19 -31.55 -16.64 12.02
N PHE A 20 -30.39 -17.30 12.01
CA PHE A 20 -30.27 -18.73 12.35
C PHE A 20 -30.79 -19.01 13.76
N ASN A 21 -30.29 -18.31 14.77
CA ASN A 21 -30.69 -18.49 16.17
C ASN A 21 -32.19 -18.26 16.37
N LYS A 22 -32.74 -17.24 15.69
CA LYS A 22 -34.17 -16.94 15.74
C LYS A 22 -34.99 -18.05 15.08
N ALA A 23 -34.58 -18.55 13.91
CA ALA A 23 -35.27 -19.61 13.19
C ALA A 23 -35.26 -20.93 13.98
N LEU A 24 -34.10 -21.29 14.57
CA LEU A 24 -33.94 -22.46 15.41
C LEU A 24 -34.85 -22.37 16.65
N SER A 25 -34.77 -21.26 17.39
CA SER A 25 -35.61 -21.02 18.57
C SER A 25 -37.10 -21.11 18.26
N GLN A 26 -37.55 -20.50 17.16
CA GLN A 26 -38.96 -20.55 16.74
C GLN A 26 -39.41 -21.96 16.37
N SER A 27 -38.52 -22.77 15.77
CA SER A 27 -38.81 -24.16 15.43
C SER A 27 -38.94 -25.02 16.68
N ILE A 28 -38.04 -24.83 17.65
CA ILE A 28 -38.08 -25.53 18.94
C ILE A 28 -39.30 -25.14 19.74
N LEU A 29 -39.69 -23.85 19.78
CA LEU A 29 -40.89 -23.40 20.48
C LEU A 29 -42.16 -24.09 19.98
N LYS A 30 -42.27 -24.33 18.66
CA LYS A 30 -43.40 -25.09 18.09
C LYS A 30 -43.40 -26.55 18.54
N PHE A 31 -42.23 -27.17 18.63
CA PHE A 31 -42.07 -28.53 19.15
C PHE A 31 -42.35 -28.61 20.66
N GLN A 32 -42.01 -27.54 21.40
CA GLN A 32 -42.25 -27.43 22.83
C GLN A 32 -43.73 -27.28 23.21
N ASN A 33 -44.63 -27.12 22.23
CA ASN A 33 -46.06 -27.05 22.47
C ASN A 33 -46.60 -28.40 22.98
N GLN A 34 -46.96 -28.42 24.27
CA GLN A 34 -47.41 -29.61 24.97
C GLN A 34 -48.78 -30.12 24.50
N GLU A 35 -49.66 -29.25 23.99
CA GLU A 35 -50.95 -29.67 23.43
C GLU A 35 -50.77 -30.54 22.19
N LYS A 36 -49.81 -30.17 21.33
CA LYS A 36 -49.47 -30.95 20.13
C LYS A 36 -48.91 -32.31 20.50
N ILE A 37 -48.01 -32.38 21.48
CA ILE A 37 -47.48 -33.67 21.96
C ILE A 37 -48.59 -34.53 22.57
N ASN A 38 -49.47 -33.94 23.38
CA ASN A 38 -50.59 -34.67 23.97
C ASN A 38 -51.58 -35.17 22.91
N SER A 39 -51.78 -34.40 21.84
CA SER A 39 -52.60 -34.80 20.69
C SER A 39 -52.00 -35.96 19.91
N CYS A 40 -50.67 -36.06 19.81
CA CYS A 40 -49.98 -37.18 19.17
C CYS A 40 -49.97 -38.45 20.04
N PHE A 41 -50.00 -38.30 21.38
CA PHE A 41 -49.97 -39.42 22.34
C PHE A 41 -51.13 -39.37 23.35
N PRO A 42 -52.40 -39.41 22.91
CA PRO A 42 -53.55 -39.10 23.77
C PRO A 42 -53.86 -40.14 24.85
N LYS A 43 -53.48 -41.40 24.63
CA LYS A 43 -53.65 -42.48 25.63
C LYS A 43 -52.52 -42.45 26.67
N TYR A 44 -51.29 -42.24 26.23
CA TYR A 44 -50.09 -42.28 27.08
C TYR A 44 -49.93 -41.02 27.93
N SER A 45 -50.29 -39.85 27.39
CA SER A 45 -50.25 -38.56 28.11
C SER A 45 -51.24 -38.47 29.26
N LYS A 46 -52.25 -39.35 29.34
CA LYS A 46 -53.19 -39.40 30.46
C LYS A 46 -52.63 -40.12 31.68
N THR A 47 -51.62 -40.98 31.50
CA THR A 47 -50.96 -41.69 32.59
C THR A 47 -49.96 -40.78 33.30
N ARG A 48 -49.89 -40.85 34.64
CA ARG A 48 -48.94 -40.06 35.46
C ARG A 48 -47.49 -40.21 35.00
N LEU A 49 -47.04 -41.45 34.78
CA LEU A 49 -45.69 -41.75 34.29
C LEU A 49 -45.48 -41.28 32.85
N GLY A 50 -46.49 -41.42 32.00
CA GLY A 50 -46.42 -40.98 30.60
C GLY A 50 -46.21 -39.48 30.45
N LYS A 51 -46.84 -38.66 31.29
CA LYS A 51 -46.60 -37.20 31.33
C LYS A 51 -45.14 -36.87 31.67
N VAL A 52 -44.57 -37.52 32.68
CA VAL A 52 -43.19 -37.30 33.11
C VAL A 52 -42.21 -37.74 32.01
N HIS A 53 -42.42 -38.92 31.42
CA HIS A 53 -41.57 -39.41 30.33
C HIS A 53 -41.64 -38.51 29.08
N LEU A 54 -42.82 -38.05 28.69
CA LEU A 54 -42.98 -37.15 27.55
C LEU A 54 -42.30 -35.80 27.79
N MET A 55 -42.43 -35.23 29.00
CA MET A 55 -41.79 -33.96 29.35
C MET A 55 -40.26 -34.09 29.35
N ASN A 56 -39.73 -35.17 29.92
CA ASN A 56 -38.29 -35.44 29.93
C ASN A 56 -37.74 -35.67 28.51
N CYS A 57 -38.45 -36.46 27.70
CA CYS A 57 -38.07 -36.71 26.30
C CYS A 57 -38.10 -35.42 25.47
N GLN A 58 -39.16 -34.62 25.62
CA GLN A 58 -39.28 -33.34 24.93
C GLN A 58 -38.13 -32.39 25.28
N LYS A 59 -37.76 -32.33 26.57
CA LYS A 59 -36.60 -31.53 27.03
C LYS A 59 -35.29 -32.04 26.43
N GLN A 60 -35.03 -33.35 26.53
CA GLN A 60 -33.82 -33.97 25.98
C GLN A 60 -33.69 -33.75 24.47
N VAL A 61 -34.77 -33.94 23.72
CA VAL A 61 -34.79 -33.71 22.27
C VAL A 61 -34.55 -32.24 21.95
N SER A 62 -35.14 -31.32 22.71
CA SER A 62 -34.93 -29.88 22.49
C SER A 62 -33.47 -29.47 22.74
N GLU A 63 -32.87 -29.96 23.83
CA GLU A 63 -31.47 -29.69 24.18
C GLU A 63 -30.52 -30.28 23.14
N PHE A 64 -30.67 -31.57 22.84
CA PHE A 64 -29.86 -32.27 21.84
C PHE A 64 -29.98 -31.62 20.45
N TRP A 65 -31.19 -31.29 20.01
CA TRP A 65 -31.40 -30.59 18.73
C TRP A 65 -30.67 -29.25 18.74
N THR A 66 -30.82 -28.44 19.79
CA THR A 66 -30.17 -27.13 19.89
C THR A 66 -28.65 -27.25 19.76
N GLU A 67 -28.03 -28.09 20.58
CA GLU A 67 -26.58 -28.27 20.59
C GLU A 67 -26.06 -28.81 19.25
N LEU A 68 -26.72 -29.84 18.71
CA LEU A 68 -26.35 -30.43 17.44
C LEU A 68 -26.46 -29.41 16.31
N SER A 69 -27.59 -28.68 16.21
CA SER A 69 -27.78 -27.68 15.16
C SER A 69 -26.75 -26.56 15.24
N HIS A 70 -26.40 -26.10 16.45
CA HIS A 70 -25.34 -25.10 16.61
C HIS A 70 -23.99 -25.62 16.15
N ARG A 71 -23.62 -26.85 16.56
CA ARG A 71 -22.34 -27.44 16.17
C ARG A 71 -22.22 -27.59 14.66
N GLU A 72 -23.20 -28.21 14.02
CA GLU A 72 -23.19 -28.42 12.57
C GLU A 72 -23.21 -27.09 11.81
N PHE A 73 -23.93 -26.08 12.32
CA PHE A 73 -23.95 -24.77 11.70
C PHE A 73 -22.60 -24.07 11.77
N GLU A 74 -21.93 -24.09 12.92
CA GLU A 74 -20.58 -23.55 13.06
C GLU A 74 -19.55 -24.28 12.19
N GLU A 75 -19.66 -25.61 12.06
CA GLU A 75 -18.82 -26.38 11.14
C GLU A 75 -19.03 -25.96 9.69
N ILE A 76 -20.28 -25.80 9.25
CA ILE A 76 -20.59 -25.31 7.90
C ILE A 76 -20.03 -23.90 7.66
N LEU A 77 -20.15 -23.00 8.64
CA LEU A 77 -19.62 -21.64 8.54
C LEU A 77 -18.09 -21.63 8.39
N LYS A 78 -17.42 -22.51 9.13
CA LYS A 78 -15.97 -22.67 9.09
C LYS A 78 -15.50 -23.30 7.78
N ASP A 79 -16.10 -24.40 7.35
CA ASP A 79 -15.72 -25.13 6.13
C ASP A 79 -15.85 -24.28 4.87
N ARG A 80 -16.88 -23.42 4.82
CA ARG A 80 -17.11 -22.54 3.67
C ARG A 80 -16.43 -21.18 3.79
N ASP A 81 -15.74 -20.93 4.88
CA ASP A 81 -15.13 -19.65 5.24
C ASP A 81 -16.10 -18.47 5.08
N VAL A 82 -17.31 -18.63 5.61
CA VAL A 82 -18.42 -17.68 5.41
C VAL A 82 -18.12 -16.34 6.07
N LYS A 83 -17.44 -16.37 7.22
CA LYS A 83 -17.08 -15.17 7.98
C LYS A 83 -16.24 -14.21 7.15
N ASN A 84 -15.14 -14.70 6.56
CA ASN A 84 -14.25 -13.87 5.75
C ASN A 84 -14.96 -13.36 4.50
N LYS A 85 -15.68 -14.23 3.79
CA LYS A 85 -16.42 -13.85 2.58
C LYS A 85 -17.48 -12.77 2.82
N LEU A 86 -18.22 -12.86 3.92
CA LEU A 86 -19.23 -11.84 4.25
C LEU A 86 -18.58 -10.53 4.71
N ASN A 87 -17.45 -10.60 5.41
CA ASN A 87 -16.68 -9.41 5.80
C ASN A 87 -16.09 -8.70 4.56
N GLU A 88 -15.50 -9.46 3.64
CA GLU A 88 -14.99 -8.95 2.36
C GLU A 88 -16.12 -8.31 1.53
N LEU A 89 -17.29 -8.93 1.50
CA LEU A 89 -18.47 -8.38 0.82
C LEU A 89 -18.93 -7.06 1.47
N ASP A 90 -18.96 -6.99 2.80
CA ASP A 90 -19.25 -5.74 3.53
C ASP A 90 -18.25 -4.63 3.16
N ALA A 91 -16.95 -4.96 3.11
CA ALA A 91 -15.92 -4.01 2.69
C ALA A 91 -16.11 -3.56 1.24
N LEU A 92 -16.35 -4.49 0.30
CA LEU A 92 -16.56 -4.19 -1.12
C LEU A 92 -17.77 -3.29 -1.35
N ILE A 93 -18.85 -3.49 -0.59
CA ILE A 93 -20.04 -2.63 -0.67
C ILE A 93 -19.77 -1.24 -0.11
N ASN A 94 -18.96 -1.11 0.95
CA ASN A 94 -18.56 0.18 1.47
C ASN A 94 -17.69 0.95 0.46
N PHE A 95 -16.68 0.30 -0.12
CA PHE A 95 -15.87 0.90 -1.18
C PHE A 95 -16.70 1.33 -2.39
N ALA A 96 -17.70 0.54 -2.78
CA ALA A 96 -18.59 0.89 -3.89
C ALA A 96 -19.47 2.12 -3.56
N LYS A 97 -19.93 2.25 -2.31
CA LYS A 97 -20.69 3.41 -1.85
C LYS A 97 -19.84 4.67 -1.77
N GLU A 98 -18.62 4.55 -1.25
CA GLU A 98 -17.65 5.66 -1.20
C GLU A 98 -17.36 6.17 -2.61
N ARG A 99 -17.08 5.27 -3.56
CA ARG A 99 -16.87 5.62 -4.97
C ARG A 99 -18.08 6.32 -5.61
N LEU A 100 -19.31 5.92 -5.24
CA LEU A 100 -20.51 6.59 -5.72
C LEU A 100 -20.65 8.00 -5.14
N GLN A 101 -20.39 8.16 -3.84
CA GLN A 101 -20.44 9.46 -3.17
C GLN A 101 -19.38 10.43 -3.71
N GLU A 102 -18.16 9.96 -3.98
CA GLU A 102 -17.12 10.76 -4.63
C GLU A 102 -17.58 11.25 -6.00
N LYS A 103 -18.17 10.38 -6.83
CA LYS A 103 -18.71 10.78 -8.14
C LYS A 103 -19.82 11.83 -8.04
N GLU A 104 -20.72 11.70 -7.06
CA GLU A 104 -21.79 12.66 -6.82
C GLU A 104 -21.26 14.02 -6.35
N GLN A 105 -20.22 14.03 -5.51
CA GLN A 105 -19.60 15.27 -5.00
C GLN A 105 -18.82 16.04 -6.08
N TYR A 106 -18.18 15.34 -7.02
CA TYR A 106 -17.38 15.98 -8.06
C TYR A 106 -18.16 16.38 -9.32
N HIS A 107 -19.50 16.20 -9.36
CA HIS A 107 -20.36 16.52 -10.53
C HIS A 107 -19.75 16.06 -11.87
N GLN A 108 -19.04 14.93 -11.86
CA GLN A 108 -18.52 14.34 -13.09
C GLN A 108 -19.67 13.60 -13.76
N GLU A 109 -20.36 14.29 -14.68
CA GLU A 109 -21.22 13.69 -15.71
C GLU A 109 -20.36 12.84 -16.65
N ASP A 110 -19.80 11.76 -16.14
CA ASP A 110 -19.15 10.77 -16.98
C ASP A 110 -20.23 9.77 -17.41
N ASP A 111 -20.58 9.83 -18.70
CA ASP A 111 -21.55 9.00 -19.45
C ASP A 111 -21.16 7.51 -19.50
N ASN A 112 -20.32 7.07 -18.56
CA ASN A 112 -19.82 5.73 -18.43
C ASN A 112 -20.88 4.88 -17.73
N LYS A 113 -21.70 4.24 -18.57
CA LYS A 113 -22.47 3.03 -18.22
C LYS A 113 -21.64 2.17 -17.26
N GLN A 114 -22.25 1.80 -16.14
CA GLN A 114 -21.69 0.85 -15.20
C GLN A 114 -21.36 -0.45 -15.94
N VAL A 115 -20.12 -0.59 -16.41
CA VAL A 115 -19.66 -1.78 -17.13
C VAL A 115 -19.70 -2.93 -16.13
N SER A 116 -20.61 -3.86 -16.34
CA SER A 116 -20.68 -5.04 -15.49
C SER A 116 -19.50 -5.96 -15.82
N VAL A 117 -18.95 -6.65 -14.82
CA VAL A 117 -17.80 -7.55 -15.02
C VAL A 117 -18.13 -8.67 -16.02
N THR A 118 -19.41 -9.01 -16.17
CA THR A 118 -19.92 -10.00 -17.12
C THR A 118 -19.91 -9.53 -18.57
N ASP A 119 -19.83 -8.22 -18.82
CA ASP A 119 -19.76 -7.66 -20.17
C ASP A 119 -18.31 -7.56 -20.68
N LEU A 120 -17.33 -7.80 -19.81
CA LEU A 120 -15.91 -7.72 -20.14
C LEU A 120 -15.44 -8.99 -20.87
N SER A 121 -14.82 -8.79 -22.03
CA SER A 121 -14.11 -9.86 -22.74
C SER A 121 -12.88 -10.33 -21.95
N ALA A 122 -12.46 -11.59 -22.14
CA ALA A 122 -11.24 -12.14 -21.53
C ALA A 122 -10.00 -11.27 -21.82
N GLU A 123 -9.91 -10.69 -23.03
CA GLU A 123 -8.82 -9.79 -23.40
C GLU A 123 -8.85 -8.49 -22.58
N GLN A 124 -10.03 -7.92 -22.35
CA GLN A 124 -10.19 -6.71 -21.53
C GLN A 124 -9.81 -6.99 -20.08
N PHE A 125 -10.17 -8.16 -19.55
CA PHE A 125 -9.78 -8.56 -18.20
C PHE A 125 -8.25 -8.66 -18.04
N ILE A 126 -7.58 -9.33 -18.98
CA ILE A 126 -6.11 -9.45 -18.98
C ILE A 126 -5.47 -8.07 -19.11
N ASN A 127 -5.98 -7.23 -20.01
CA ASN A 127 -5.44 -5.87 -20.20
C ASN A 127 -5.65 -4.98 -18.97
N CYS A 128 -6.79 -5.06 -18.28
CA CYS A 128 -7.00 -4.34 -17.02
C CYS A 128 -6.04 -4.79 -15.91
N SER A 129 -5.81 -6.11 -15.79
CA SER A 129 -4.85 -6.66 -14.83
C SER A 129 -3.43 -6.19 -15.15
N LEU A 130 -3.00 -6.33 -16.41
CA LEU A 130 -1.69 -5.88 -16.88
C LEU A 130 -1.51 -4.37 -16.75
N TYR A 131 -2.57 -3.58 -16.97
CA TYR A 131 -2.52 -2.13 -16.83
C TYR A 131 -2.09 -1.73 -15.42
N SER A 132 -2.66 -2.35 -14.38
CA SER A 132 -2.28 -2.06 -12.99
C SER A 132 -0.79 -2.34 -12.72
N GLN A 133 -0.25 -3.43 -13.29
CA GLN A 133 1.15 -3.78 -13.16
C GLN A 133 2.05 -2.81 -13.93
N ARG A 134 1.65 -2.42 -15.15
CA ARG A 134 2.36 -1.44 -15.98
C ARG A 134 2.43 -0.07 -15.31
N VAL A 135 1.33 0.40 -14.71
CA VAL A 135 1.30 1.67 -13.96
C VAL A 135 2.25 1.61 -12.76
N ARG A 136 2.26 0.50 -12.02
CA ARG A 136 3.19 0.32 -10.90
C ARG A 136 4.65 0.31 -11.38
N ALA A 137 4.95 -0.41 -12.46
CA ALA A 137 6.29 -0.48 -13.03
C ALA A 137 6.75 0.89 -13.56
N SER A 138 5.87 1.65 -14.21
CA SER A 138 6.17 3.02 -14.67
C SER A 138 6.54 3.91 -13.48
N LYS A 139 5.74 3.90 -12.41
CA LYS A 139 6.04 4.71 -11.20
C LYS A 139 7.37 4.33 -10.55
N ASP A 140 7.71 3.06 -10.51
CA ASP A 140 9.01 2.59 -9.99
C ASP A 140 10.17 3.08 -10.88
N LEU A 141 10.03 2.99 -12.20
CA LEU A 141 11.02 3.49 -13.15
C LEU A 141 11.18 5.01 -13.05
N ASP A 142 10.08 5.76 -12.95
CA ASP A 142 10.10 7.22 -12.81
C ASP A 142 10.85 7.63 -11.53
N SER A 143 10.60 6.93 -10.41
CA SER A 143 11.31 7.16 -9.14
C SER A 143 12.82 6.88 -9.26
N ARG A 144 13.21 5.79 -9.94
CA ARG A 144 14.62 5.48 -10.17
C ARG A 144 15.29 6.52 -11.08
N LEU A 145 14.58 6.97 -12.11
CA LEU A 145 15.07 7.99 -13.03
C LEU A 145 15.28 9.32 -12.29
N GLU A 146 14.36 9.69 -11.41
CA GLU A 146 14.49 10.86 -10.53
C GLU A 146 15.72 10.76 -9.63
N THR A 147 15.95 9.59 -9.03
CA THR A 147 17.14 9.34 -8.19
C THR A 147 18.44 9.46 -9.00
N ILE A 148 18.49 8.89 -10.20
CA ILE A 148 19.67 8.97 -11.07
C ILE A 148 19.92 10.41 -11.53
N ASN A 149 18.86 11.16 -11.85
CA ASN A 149 18.99 12.56 -12.23
C ASN A 149 19.52 13.41 -11.08
N GLU A 150 19.10 13.14 -9.85
CA GLU A 150 19.62 13.80 -8.65
C GLU A 150 21.10 13.48 -8.44
N LEU A 151 21.49 12.21 -8.56
CA LEU A 151 22.90 11.80 -8.48
C LEU A 151 23.76 12.45 -9.57
N ASN A 152 23.28 12.49 -10.81
CA ASN A 152 24.00 13.13 -11.91
C ASN A 152 24.18 14.64 -11.67
N ARG A 153 23.16 15.33 -11.14
CA ARG A 153 23.26 16.75 -10.79
C ARG A 153 24.30 16.98 -9.69
N ASN A 154 24.35 16.11 -8.68
CA ASN A 154 25.33 16.21 -7.61
C ASN A 154 26.75 15.99 -8.15
N LEU A 155 26.96 14.98 -9.00
CA LEU A 155 28.26 14.73 -9.63
C LEU A 155 28.69 15.89 -10.55
N GLU A 156 27.77 16.48 -11.31
CA GLU A 156 28.05 17.67 -12.11
C GLU A 156 28.45 18.86 -11.24
N GLN A 157 27.85 19.01 -10.06
CA GLN A 157 28.22 20.06 -9.12
C GLN A 157 29.63 19.80 -8.54
N GLU A 158 29.91 18.59 -8.09
CA GLU A 158 31.24 18.20 -7.58
C GLU A 158 32.33 18.42 -8.62
N LEU A 159 32.09 18.06 -9.89
CA LEU A 159 33.04 18.31 -10.98
C LEU A 159 33.31 19.80 -11.20
N LYS A 160 32.28 20.64 -11.14
CA LYS A 160 32.44 22.11 -11.29
C LYS A 160 33.17 22.72 -10.11
N GLU A 161 32.95 22.22 -8.89
CA GLU A 161 33.68 22.65 -7.70
C GLU A 161 35.16 22.27 -7.82
N LEU A 162 35.46 21.02 -8.22
CA LEU A 162 36.82 20.55 -8.42
C LEU A 162 37.53 21.30 -9.56
N GLU A 163 36.83 21.60 -10.66
CA GLU A 163 37.38 22.41 -11.76
C GLU A 163 37.71 23.83 -11.29
N LYS A 164 36.88 24.42 -10.43
CA LYS A 164 37.15 25.73 -9.83
C LYS A 164 38.37 25.67 -8.91
N GLU A 165 38.48 24.64 -8.07
CA GLU A 165 39.64 24.43 -7.19
C GLU A 165 40.93 24.28 -8.01
N LEU A 166 40.91 23.47 -9.07
CA LEU A 166 42.05 23.28 -9.96
C LEU A 166 42.49 24.61 -10.60
N ASN A 167 41.54 25.40 -11.11
CA ASN A 167 41.86 26.70 -11.71
C ASN A 167 42.45 27.67 -10.69
N THR A 168 41.94 27.69 -9.45
CA THR A 168 42.54 28.51 -8.38
C THR A 168 43.95 28.05 -8.02
N GLU A 169 44.20 26.74 -7.97
CA GLU A 169 45.53 26.20 -7.68
C GLU A 169 46.52 26.50 -8.82
N ILE A 170 46.07 26.45 -10.07
CA ILE A 170 46.87 26.87 -11.23
C ILE A 170 47.22 28.36 -11.14
N ASP A 171 46.25 29.22 -10.84
CA ASP A 171 46.47 30.66 -10.67
C ASP A 171 47.45 30.95 -9.51
N ASP A 172 47.33 30.23 -8.40
CA ASP A 172 48.25 30.32 -7.27
C ASP A 172 49.66 29.88 -7.65
N LEU A 173 49.82 28.79 -8.40
CA LEU A 173 51.10 28.35 -8.94
C LEU A 173 51.70 29.35 -9.93
N GLU A 174 50.87 29.96 -10.78
CA GLU A 174 51.33 31.05 -11.66
C GLU A 174 51.79 32.27 -10.86
N ASN A 175 51.09 32.62 -9.79
CA ASN A 175 51.48 33.71 -8.90
C ASN A 175 52.78 33.38 -8.17
N ILE A 176 52.94 32.19 -7.61
CA ILE A 176 54.19 31.70 -7.02
C ILE A 176 55.32 31.77 -8.05
N LYS A 177 55.09 31.29 -9.28
CA LYS A 177 56.05 31.40 -10.39
C LYS A 177 56.44 32.86 -10.63
N ARG A 178 55.48 33.79 -10.72
CA ARG A 178 55.74 35.23 -10.88
C ARG A 178 56.53 35.81 -9.71
N THR A 179 56.22 35.42 -8.47
CA THR A 179 56.87 35.94 -7.26
C THR A 179 58.30 35.44 -7.09
N TYR A 180 58.56 34.14 -7.29
CA TYR A 180 59.87 33.54 -7.02
C TYR A 180 60.82 33.55 -8.21
N LEU A 181 60.32 33.40 -9.44
CA LEU A 181 61.17 33.48 -10.64
C LEU A 181 61.29 34.92 -11.14
N GLY A 182 60.35 35.80 -10.77
CA GLY A 182 60.38 37.21 -11.10
C GLY A 182 60.35 37.49 -12.61
N HIS A 183 60.14 38.75 -12.99
CA HIS A 183 60.27 39.20 -14.37
C HIS A 183 61.69 39.01 -14.95
N VAL A 184 62.65 38.57 -14.14
CA VAL A 184 64.09 38.49 -14.42
C VAL A 184 64.42 37.47 -15.51
N ALA A 185 63.68 36.38 -15.61
CA ALA A 185 63.88 35.40 -16.68
C ALA A 185 63.38 35.88 -18.06
N ASN A 186 62.47 36.86 -18.09
CA ASN A 186 61.82 37.36 -19.30
C ASN A 186 62.10 38.85 -19.60
N GLN A 187 62.91 39.53 -18.79
CA GLN A 187 63.41 40.86 -19.11
C GLN A 187 64.68 40.72 -19.94
N PRO A 188 64.82 41.45 -21.07
CA PRO A 188 66.11 41.56 -21.74
C PRO A 188 67.15 42.09 -20.72
N PRO A 189 68.44 41.70 -20.83
CA PRO A 189 69.46 42.14 -19.90
C PRO A 189 69.41 43.66 -19.78
N ASP A 190 69.54 44.16 -18.56
CA ASP A 190 69.43 45.57 -18.24
C ASP A 190 70.30 46.39 -19.21
N ARG A 191 69.68 47.37 -19.89
CA ARG A 191 70.32 48.07 -21.01
C ARG A 191 71.61 48.77 -20.58
N GLU A 192 71.65 49.24 -19.34
CA GLU A 192 72.82 49.89 -18.74
C GLU A 192 73.97 48.90 -18.52
N LEU A 193 73.66 47.67 -18.10
CA LEU A 193 74.65 46.59 -17.97
C LEU A 193 75.17 46.14 -19.34
N ALA A 194 74.30 46.01 -20.34
CA ALA A 194 74.69 45.65 -21.70
C ALA A 194 75.56 46.73 -22.35
N GLN A 195 75.26 48.01 -22.09
CA GLN A 195 76.03 49.14 -22.60
C GLN A 195 77.37 49.29 -21.88
N GLY A 196 77.41 49.15 -20.55
CA GLY A 196 78.67 49.15 -19.80
C GLY A 196 79.61 48.00 -20.19
N LEU A 197 79.07 46.82 -20.52
CA LEU A 197 79.87 45.70 -21.02
C LEU A 197 80.42 45.95 -22.44
N ASN A 198 79.65 46.65 -23.27
CA ASN A 198 80.06 47.05 -24.60
C ASN A 198 81.15 48.13 -24.56
N ASP A 199 81.02 49.11 -23.67
CA ASP A 199 82.02 50.17 -23.45
C ASP A 199 83.34 49.58 -22.93
N MET A 200 83.27 48.60 -22.01
CA MET A 200 84.44 47.87 -21.51
C MET A 200 85.13 47.03 -22.59
N LEU A 201 84.36 46.46 -23.52
CA LEU A 201 84.89 45.75 -24.69
C LEU A 201 85.61 46.70 -25.66
N ILE A 202 85.08 47.90 -25.85
CA ILE A 202 85.69 48.94 -26.69
C ILE A 202 86.99 49.44 -26.08
N GLU A 203 87.03 49.72 -24.77
CA GLU A 203 88.26 50.12 -24.07
C GLU A 203 89.35 49.02 -24.12
N LEU A 204 88.97 47.74 -24.07
CA LEU A 204 89.92 46.63 -24.23
C LEU A 204 90.48 46.52 -25.66
N GLN A 205 89.71 46.93 -26.68
CA GLN A 205 90.17 46.98 -28.06
C GLN A 205 91.04 48.20 -28.37
N GLU A 206 90.82 49.32 -27.68
CA GLU A 206 91.64 50.54 -27.85
C GLU A 206 92.99 50.47 -27.11
N ASN A 207 93.12 49.60 -26.11
CA ASN A 207 94.35 49.40 -25.33
C ASN A 207 95.27 48.26 -25.85
N TYR A 208 94.98 47.70 -27.02
CA TYR A 208 95.83 46.73 -27.76
C TYR A 208 96.18 47.27 -29.15
#